data_AF-A0A7S1GHQ1-F1
#
_entry.id   AF-A0A7S1GHQ1-F1
#
_cell.length_a   1.000
_cell.length_b   1.000
_cell.length_c   1.000
_cell.angle_alpha   90.00
_cell.angle_beta   90.00
_cell.angle_gamma   90.00
#
_symmetry.space_group_name_H-M   'P 1'
#
loop_
_entity.id
_entity.type
_entity.pdbx_description
1 polymer ?
#
loop_
_entity_poly.entity_id
_entity_poly.type
_entity_poly.pdbx_seq_one_letter_code
_entity_poly.pdbx_strand_id
1 'polypeptide(L)'
;SNVVLLLIIRITDGFLSMSPGFFAEYRGVFRWEICYNLTMLRMISYSMDMLWSEDDEDAGARNMGANSCEDARRIRRQKSLASKDLYGYLPCMAHALYPPLYIAGPIICYNDFVWQVVGAEEHKGASQHPWWARLSESASIRRILVYLGRCLLDILCIEVLTHFMYFNSIAVHKIGLKYKPHGLEYNALQVAMTGWWTLSFMWLKFTVIWRFFRSAALIEGIDPPENMKKCFAMNYDVQGFWKNWHASFNQWLLRDMYIPFG
;
A
#
# COMPACT_ATOMS: atom_id res chain seq x y z
N SER A 1 9.30 6.68 29.95
CA SER A 1 8.77 8.02 29.62
C SER A 1 8.15 8.14 28.24
N ASN A 2 8.77 7.64 27.15
CA ASN A 2 8.22 7.83 25.79
C ASN A 2 6.94 7.02 25.47
N VAL A 3 6.78 5.81 26.03
CA VAL A 3 5.59 4.97 25.79
C VAL A 3 4.32 5.57 26.41
N VAL A 4 4.46 6.21 27.57
CA VAL A 4 3.34 6.90 28.25
C VAL A 4 2.91 8.14 27.46
N LEU A 5 3.87 8.89 26.91
CA LEU A 5 3.59 10.03 26.04
C LEU A 5 2.86 9.60 24.76
N LEU A 6 3.30 8.52 24.13
CA LEU A 6 2.65 7.96 22.93
C LEU A 6 1.24 7.42 23.24
N LEU A 7 1.04 6.80 24.41
CA LEU A 7 -0.28 6.35 24.88
C LEU A 7 -1.21 7.53 25.16
N ILE A 8 -0.71 8.61 25.77
CA ILE A 8 -1.49 9.83 26.02
C ILE A 8 -1.91 10.46 24.69
N ILE A 9 -0.98 10.65 23.76
CA ILE A 9 -1.27 11.20 22.42
C ILE A 9 -2.30 10.33 21.67
N ARG A 10 -2.22 9.00 21.86
CA ARG A 10 -3.17 8.05 21.26
C ARG A 10 -4.56 8.12 21.90
N ILE A 11 -4.65 8.25 23.22
CA ILE A 11 -5.92 8.37 23.96
C ILE A 11 -6.58 9.72 23.67
N THR A 12 -5.80 10.77 23.41
CA THR A 12 -6.30 12.12 23.14
C THR A 12 -6.54 12.43 21.66
N ASP A 13 -6.49 11.41 20.77
CA ASP A 13 -6.59 11.57 19.30
C ASP A 13 -5.74 12.76 18.77
N GLY A 14 -4.49 12.86 19.23
CA GLY A 14 -3.54 13.93 18.86
C GLY A 14 -3.06 14.77 20.04
N PHE A 15 -2.36 15.87 19.75
CA PHE A 15 -1.72 16.78 20.72
C PHE A 15 -2.71 17.71 21.46
N LEU A 16 -3.98 17.34 21.55
CA LEU A 16 -5.05 18.15 22.17
C LEU A 16 -4.75 18.56 23.62
N SER A 17 -4.02 17.72 24.37
CA SER A 17 -3.65 18.00 25.76
C SER A 17 -2.42 18.91 25.89
N MET A 18 -1.61 19.07 24.83
CA MET A 18 -0.30 19.73 24.91
C MET A 18 -0.29 21.16 24.33
N SER A 19 -1.44 21.67 23.87
CA SER A 19 -1.55 23.02 23.32
C SER A 19 -2.55 23.85 24.14
N PRO A 20 -2.18 25.02 24.69
CA PRO A 20 -3.14 25.91 25.32
C PRO A 20 -4.05 26.55 24.26
N GLY A 21 -5.37 26.40 24.44
CA GLY A 21 -6.41 27.38 24.13
C GLY A 21 -6.72 27.79 22.68
N PHE A 22 -5.87 27.52 21.69
CA PHE A 22 -6.12 27.92 20.29
C PHE A 22 -5.69 26.87 19.25
N PHE A 23 -4.61 26.13 19.52
CA PHE A 23 -4.14 25.06 18.62
C PHE A 23 -4.85 23.71 18.83
N ALA A 24 -5.70 23.60 19.86
CA ALA A 24 -6.44 22.38 20.18
C ALA A 24 -7.50 22.04 19.12
N GLU A 25 -8.05 23.04 18.41
CA GLU A 25 -8.97 22.84 17.29
C GLU A 25 -8.26 22.47 15.99
N TYR A 26 -6.97 22.77 15.87
CA TYR A 26 -6.18 22.44 14.69
C TYR A 26 -5.64 21.01 14.81
N ARG A 27 -6.43 20.03 14.36
CA ARG A 27 -6.00 18.63 14.18
C ARG A 27 -4.88 18.42 13.14
N GLY A 28 -4.23 19.50 12.67
CA GLY A 28 -3.33 19.49 11.53
C GLY A 28 -4.07 19.15 10.23
N VAL A 29 -3.47 19.47 9.08
CA VAL A 29 -4.02 19.10 7.77
C VAL A 29 -3.93 17.58 7.53
N PHE A 30 -3.11 16.88 8.34
CA PHE A 30 -2.73 15.50 8.10
C PHE A 30 -2.70 14.66 9.38
N ARG A 31 -3.49 13.59 9.40
CA ARG A 31 -3.59 12.63 10.50
C ARG A 31 -2.40 11.67 10.47
N TRP A 32 -1.29 12.09 11.09
CA TRP A 32 -0.04 11.32 11.11
C TRP A 32 -0.21 9.89 11.64
N GLU A 33 -1.18 9.65 12.53
CA GLU A 33 -1.46 8.34 13.12
C GLU A 33 -1.96 7.30 12.10
N ILE A 34 -2.49 7.75 10.97
CA ILE A 34 -2.93 6.86 9.88
C ILE A 34 -1.72 6.40 9.07
N CYS A 35 -0.79 7.32 8.80
CA CYS A 35 0.40 7.05 7.99
C CYS A 35 1.51 6.35 8.78
N TYR A 36 1.51 6.49 10.10
CA TYR A 36 2.42 5.78 10.99
C TYR A 36 2.39 4.26 10.76
N ASN A 37 1.20 3.70 10.52
CA ASN A 37 1.06 2.27 10.25
C ASN A 37 1.82 1.85 8.98
N LEU A 38 1.68 2.60 7.89
CA LEU A 38 2.38 2.29 6.63
C LEU A 38 3.89 2.49 6.76
N THR A 39 4.33 3.52 7.49
CA THR A 39 5.77 3.71 7.75
C THR A 39 6.35 2.60 8.59
N MET A 40 5.63 2.10 9.59
CA MET A 40 6.11 0.99 10.42
C MET A 40 6.33 -0.27 9.59
N LEU A 41 5.41 -0.61 8.68
CA LEU A 41 5.57 -1.76 7.77
C LEU A 41 6.82 -1.61 6.89
N ARG A 42 7.10 -0.38 6.42
CA ARG A 42 8.30 -0.08 5.63
C ARG A 42 9.60 -0.19 6.44
N MET A 43 9.61 0.32 7.66
CA MET A 43 10.75 0.20 8.57
C MET A 43 11.04 -1.27 8.89
N ILE A 44 10.01 -2.08 9.13
CA ILE A 44 10.16 -3.53 9.33
C ILE A 44 10.72 -4.19 8.06
N SER A 45 10.21 -3.84 6.88
CA SER A 45 10.75 -4.35 5.61
C SER A 45 12.24 -4.00 5.46
N TYR A 46 12.64 -2.78 5.82
CA TYR A 46 14.05 -2.38 5.78
C TYR A 46 14.90 -3.22 6.73
N SER A 47 14.46 -3.41 7.97
CA SER A 47 15.18 -4.22 8.95
C SER A 47 15.31 -5.68 8.50
N MET A 48 14.26 -6.27 7.93
CA MET A 48 14.31 -7.63 7.40
C MET A 48 15.23 -7.74 6.19
N ASP A 49 15.13 -6.81 5.25
CA ASP A 49 15.97 -6.81 4.05
C ASP A 49 17.46 -6.58 4.40
N MET A 50 17.76 -5.82 5.46
CA MET A 50 19.11 -5.66 6.00
C MET A 50 19.63 -6.96 6.63
N LEU A 51 18.85 -7.62 7.50
CA LEU A 51 19.24 -8.90 8.12
C LEU A 51 19.49 -9.99 7.07
N TRP A 52 18.63 -10.09 6.06
CA TRP A 52 18.82 -11.07 4.99
C TRP A 52 20.04 -10.77 4.11
N SER A 53 20.46 -9.51 3.99
CA SER A 53 21.71 -9.17 3.29
C SER A 53 22.95 -9.71 4.01
N GLU A 54 22.93 -9.81 5.34
CA GLU A 54 24.02 -10.38 6.13
C GLU A 54 24.05 -11.92 6.00
N ASP A 55 22.88 -12.56 6.10
CA ASP A 55 22.75 -14.02 5.91
C ASP A 55 23.19 -14.48 4.51
N ASP A 56 22.85 -13.73 3.46
CA ASP A 56 23.21 -14.03 2.07
C ASP A 56 24.74 -13.98 1.87
N GLU A 57 25.44 -13.04 2.53
CA GLU A 57 26.90 -12.98 2.50
C GLU A 57 27.54 -14.17 3.22
N ASP A 58 27.05 -14.51 4.41
CA ASP A 58 27.53 -15.66 5.14
C ASP A 58 27.30 -16.96 4.35
N ALA A 59 26.15 -17.07 3.67
CA ALA A 59 25.86 -18.20 2.79
C ALA A 59 26.75 -18.21 1.54
N GLY A 60 26.97 -17.05 0.90
CA GLY A 60 27.86 -16.91 -0.26
C GLY A 60 29.33 -17.22 0.06
N ALA A 61 29.81 -16.80 1.23
CA ALA A 61 31.14 -17.14 1.72
C ALA A 61 31.28 -18.64 2.03
N ARG A 62 30.22 -19.29 2.54
CA ARG A 62 30.18 -20.74 2.82
C ARG A 62 30.03 -21.60 1.56
N ASN A 63 29.32 -21.12 0.54
CA ASN A 63 29.00 -21.88 -0.69
C ASN A 63 30.04 -21.76 -1.81
N MET A 64 31.14 -21.01 -1.63
CA MET A 64 32.28 -21.00 -2.57
C MET A 64 32.98 -22.37 -2.74
N GLY A 65 32.54 -23.43 -2.05
CA GLY A 65 33.02 -24.80 -2.19
C GLY A 65 31.99 -25.86 -2.61
N ALA A 66 30.71 -25.51 -2.83
CA ALA A 66 29.67 -26.52 -3.08
C ALA A 66 28.70 -26.11 -4.21
N ASN A 67 28.89 -26.72 -5.39
CA ASN A 67 27.90 -26.70 -6.45
C ASN A 67 26.70 -27.57 -6.06
N SER A 68 25.57 -26.97 -5.71
CA SER A 68 24.29 -27.68 -5.79
C SER A 68 23.14 -26.78 -6.24
N CYS A 69 22.34 -27.37 -7.14
CA CYS A 69 21.21 -26.81 -7.87
C CYS A 69 19.91 -26.77 -7.03
N GLU A 70 19.98 -27.06 -5.72
CA GLU A 70 18.77 -27.11 -4.86
C GLU A 70 18.32 -25.74 -4.32
N ASP A 71 19.19 -24.71 -4.35
CA ASP A 71 18.88 -23.39 -3.81
C ASP A 71 17.86 -22.58 -4.63
N ALA A 72 17.57 -22.99 -5.87
CA ALA A 72 16.66 -22.32 -6.79
C ALA A 72 15.23 -22.10 -6.25
N ARG A 73 14.80 -22.85 -5.23
CA ARG A 73 13.46 -22.73 -4.64
C ARG A 73 13.37 -21.73 -3.47
N ARG A 74 14.51 -21.34 -2.87
CA ARG A 74 14.62 -20.20 -1.92
C ARG A 74 14.87 -18.86 -2.66
N ILE A 75 15.27 -18.93 -3.94
CA ILE A 75 15.54 -17.80 -4.86
C ILE A 75 14.24 -17.16 -5.38
N ARG A 76 13.37 -16.77 -4.45
CA ARG A 76 12.43 -15.65 -4.67
C ARG A 76 12.37 -14.71 -3.46
N ARG A 77 13.35 -14.79 -2.56
CA ARG A 77 13.80 -13.62 -1.80
C ARG A 77 14.30 -12.62 -2.83
N GLN A 78 13.79 -11.39 -2.81
CA GLN A 78 14.35 -10.34 -3.65
C GLN A 78 15.85 -10.30 -3.39
N LYS A 79 16.65 -10.49 -4.46
CA LYS A 79 18.11 -10.51 -4.39
C LYS A 79 18.57 -9.32 -3.54
N SER A 80 19.40 -9.59 -2.54
CA SER A 80 20.04 -8.55 -1.73
C SER A 80 20.70 -7.51 -2.62
N LEU A 81 20.70 -6.25 -2.15
CA LEU A 81 21.27 -5.15 -2.92
C LEU A 81 22.78 -5.36 -3.13
N ALA A 82 23.29 -4.94 -4.28
CA ALA A 82 24.68 -5.20 -4.67
C ALA A 82 25.72 -4.48 -3.80
N SER A 83 25.35 -3.36 -3.16
CA SER A 83 26.22 -2.63 -2.24
C SER A 83 25.51 -2.41 -0.90
N LYS A 84 26.25 -2.62 0.20
CA LYS A 84 25.78 -2.38 1.57
C LYS A 84 25.58 -0.90 1.90
N ASP A 85 26.24 0.01 1.18
CA ASP A 85 26.08 1.45 1.36
C ASP A 85 24.63 1.90 1.09
N LEU A 86 23.90 1.11 0.29
CA LEU A 86 22.49 1.32 0.00
C LEU A 86 21.57 1.01 1.18
N TYR A 87 22.04 0.36 2.24
CA TYR A 87 21.28 0.17 3.49
C TYR A 87 21.51 1.31 4.51
N GLY A 88 21.97 2.47 4.06
CA GLY A 88 22.14 3.64 4.92
C GLY A 88 20.84 4.27 5.45
N TYR A 89 20.99 5.20 6.39
CA TYR A 89 19.88 5.91 7.02
C TYR A 89 19.05 6.76 6.03
N LEU A 90 19.72 7.44 5.09
CA LEU A 90 19.05 8.31 4.12
C LEU A 90 18.12 7.54 3.16
N PRO A 91 18.57 6.46 2.48
CA PRO A 91 17.67 5.63 1.68
C PRO A 91 16.51 5.02 2.48
N CYS A 92 16.74 4.63 3.74
CA CYS A 92 15.70 4.16 4.65
C CYS A 92 14.62 5.24 4.90
N MET A 93 15.04 6.47 5.23
CA MET A 93 14.10 7.58 5.39
C MET A 93 13.36 7.92 4.10
N ALA A 94 14.06 7.89 2.96
CA ALA A 94 13.46 8.15 1.66
C ALA A 94 12.36 7.12 1.33
N HIS A 95 12.59 5.84 1.62
CA HIS A 95 11.59 4.78 1.48
C HIS A 95 10.40 4.96 2.44
N ALA A 96 10.68 5.23 3.72
CA ALA A 96 9.65 5.40 4.73
C ALA A 96 8.74 6.62 4.43
N LEU A 97 9.32 7.75 4.04
CA LEU A 97 8.63 9.03 3.87
C LEU A 97 8.25 9.35 2.42
N TYR A 98 8.35 8.37 1.51
CA TYR A 98 8.02 8.58 0.10
C TYR A 98 6.55 9.04 -0.06
N PRO A 99 6.27 10.27 -0.54
CA PRO A 99 4.98 10.94 -0.33
C PRO A 99 3.75 10.20 -0.89
N PRO A 100 3.74 9.71 -2.15
CA PRO A 100 2.58 9.01 -2.70
C PRO A 100 2.24 7.76 -1.90
N LEU A 101 3.25 7.03 -1.45
CA LEU A 101 3.05 5.80 -0.71
C LEU A 101 2.84 6.06 0.78
N TYR A 102 3.39 7.13 1.35
CA TYR A 102 3.25 7.51 2.76
C TYR A 102 1.78 7.76 3.14
N ILE A 103 1.00 8.38 2.25
CA ILE A 103 -0.39 8.73 2.52
C ILE A 103 -1.28 7.49 2.52
N ALA A 104 -1.46 6.87 1.35
CA ALA A 104 -2.28 5.67 1.21
C ALA A 104 -1.92 4.87 -0.05
N GLY A 105 -0.64 4.81 -0.42
CA GLY A 105 -0.20 4.01 -1.56
C GLY A 105 0.07 2.55 -1.20
N PRO A 106 0.31 1.69 -2.20
CA PRO A 106 0.68 0.30 -1.96
C PRO A 106 1.96 0.15 -1.15
N ILE A 107 2.09 -0.98 -0.45
CA ILE A 107 3.28 -1.30 0.34
C ILE A 107 4.33 -1.88 -0.60
N ILE A 108 5.45 -1.16 -0.74
CA ILE A 108 6.61 -1.61 -1.49
C ILE A 108 7.72 -2.02 -0.51
N CYS A 109 8.38 -3.11 -0.84
CA CYS A 109 9.55 -3.62 -0.15
C CYS A 109 10.75 -2.66 -0.28
N TYR A 110 11.65 -2.67 0.69
CA TYR A 110 12.83 -1.79 0.67
C TYR A 110 13.75 -2.10 -0.51
N ASN A 111 14.12 -3.37 -0.71
CA ASN A 111 15.00 -3.78 -1.81
C ASN A 111 14.42 -3.41 -3.19
N ASP A 112 13.09 -3.56 -3.39
CA ASP A 112 12.42 -3.19 -4.64
C ASP A 112 12.49 -1.68 -4.88
N PHE A 113 12.18 -0.89 -3.86
CA PHE A 113 12.20 0.56 -3.94
C PHE A 113 13.59 1.08 -4.29
N VAL A 114 14.61 0.62 -3.56
CA VAL A 114 16.00 1.04 -3.81
C VAL A 114 16.49 0.59 -5.18
N TRP A 115 16.15 -0.62 -5.61
CA TRP A 115 16.50 -1.09 -6.95
C TRP A 115 15.89 -0.22 -8.05
N GLN A 116 14.62 0.18 -7.88
CA GLN A 116 13.95 1.06 -8.83
C GLN A 116 14.53 2.49 -8.85
N VAL A 117 15.00 2.99 -7.70
CA VAL A 117 15.66 4.30 -7.56
C VAL A 117 17.07 4.27 -8.15
N VAL A 118 17.92 3.32 -7.75
CA VAL A 118 19.31 3.19 -8.24
C VAL A 118 19.35 2.89 -9.73
N GLY A 119 18.50 1.98 -10.21
CA GLY A 119 18.37 1.74 -11.65
C GLY A 119 17.95 2.99 -12.42
N ALA A 120 17.22 3.92 -11.80
CA ALA A 120 16.91 5.22 -12.42
C ALA A 120 18.15 6.13 -12.52
N GLU A 121 19.11 6.02 -11.60
CA GLU A 121 20.35 6.81 -11.59
C GLU A 121 21.40 6.26 -12.56
N GLU A 122 21.53 4.95 -12.69
CA GLU A 122 22.45 4.31 -13.63
C GLU A 122 22.12 4.70 -15.08
N HIS A 123 20.85 4.74 -15.45
CA HIS A 123 20.39 5.23 -16.77
C HIS A 123 20.64 6.74 -16.97
N LYS A 124 20.69 7.55 -15.90
CA LYS A 124 21.09 8.98 -15.97
C LYS A 124 22.60 9.16 -16.13
N GLY A 125 23.42 8.19 -15.70
CA GLY A 125 24.88 8.21 -15.88
C GLY A 125 25.32 7.93 -17.31
N ALA A 126 24.59 7.06 -18.02
CA ALA A 126 24.84 6.74 -19.43
C ALA A 126 24.27 7.79 -20.42
N SER A 127 23.37 8.65 -19.94
CA SER A 127 22.66 9.64 -20.77
C SER A 127 22.33 10.85 -19.90
N GLN A 128 22.85 12.05 -20.24
CA GLN A 128 22.59 13.34 -19.57
C GLN A 128 21.12 13.83 -19.67
N HIS A 129 20.15 12.92 -19.78
CA HIS A 129 18.76 13.27 -19.94
C HIS A 129 18.06 13.37 -18.57
N PRO A 130 17.10 14.30 -18.40
CA PRO A 130 16.41 14.53 -17.14
C PRO A 130 15.59 13.32 -16.66
N TRP A 131 15.05 13.37 -15.43
CA TRP A 131 14.20 12.29 -14.85
C TRP A 131 13.02 11.85 -15.73
N TRP A 132 12.51 12.73 -16.61
CA TRP A 132 11.46 12.39 -17.59
C TRP A 132 11.95 11.50 -18.73
N ALA A 133 13.26 11.29 -18.90
CA ALA A 133 13.81 10.44 -19.96
C ALA A 133 13.45 8.95 -19.77
N ARG A 134 13.30 8.50 -18.53
CA ARG A 134 12.75 7.16 -18.20
C ARG A 134 11.27 7.05 -18.56
N LEU A 135 10.53 8.16 -18.46
CA LEU A 135 9.17 8.23 -18.98
C LEU A 135 9.18 8.25 -20.51
N SER A 136 10.20 8.83 -21.15
CA SER A 136 10.28 9.05 -22.60
C SER A 136 10.39 7.77 -23.44
N GLU A 137 10.60 6.59 -22.84
CA GLU A 137 10.34 5.34 -23.54
C GLU A 137 8.85 5.26 -23.89
N SER A 138 8.51 5.30 -25.18
CA SER A 138 7.13 5.31 -25.67
C SER A 138 6.24 4.20 -25.05
N ALA A 139 6.84 3.06 -24.72
CA ALA A 139 6.17 1.95 -24.02
C ALA A 139 5.79 2.28 -22.56
N SER A 140 6.59 3.10 -21.87
CA SER A 140 6.37 3.55 -20.50
C SER A 140 5.24 4.58 -20.41
N ILE A 141 5.26 5.61 -21.29
CA ILE A 141 4.17 6.62 -21.34
C ILE A 141 2.83 5.96 -21.61
N ARG A 142 2.77 5.06 -22.60
CA ARG A 142 1.52 4.36 -22.94
C ARG A 142 0.97 3.59 -21.74
N ARG A 143 1.85 2.91 -20.97
CA ARG A 143 1.46 2.19 -19.75
C ARG A 143 0.87 3.14 -18.70
N ILE A 144 1.51 4.27 -18.46
CA ILE A 144 1.08 5.27 -17.47
C ILE A 144 -0.25 5.90 -17.89
N LEU A 145 -0.39 6.30 -19.16
CA LEU A 145 -1.63 6.89 -19.67
C LEU A 145 -2.81 5.91 -19.62
N VAL A 146 -2.59 4.64 -19.99
CA VAL A 146 -3.62 3.59 -19.86
C VAL A 146 -4.00 3.42 -18.39
N TYR A 147 -3.03 3.45 -17.48
CA TYR A 147 -3.29 3.29 -16.05
C TYR A 147 -4.05 4.50 -15.46
N LEU A 148 -3.67 5.72 -15.83
CA LEU A 148 -4.40 6.95 -15.48
C LEU A 148 -5.82 6.92 -16.02
N GLY A 149 -6.02 6.51 -17.28
CA GLY A 149 -7.34 6.33 -17.88
C GLY A 149 -8.20 5.32 -17.09
N ARG A 150 -7.60 4.23 -16.61
CA ARG A 150 -8.29 3.28 -15.72
C ARG A 150 -8.66 3.91 -14.38
N CYS A 151 -7.74 4.64 -13.75
CA CYS A 151 -7.99 5.34 -12.48
C CYS A 151 -9.12 6.37 -12.62
N LEU A 152 -9.13 7.16 -13.71
CA LEU A 152 -10.21 8.09 -14.02
C LEU A 152 -11.54 7.37 -14.23
N LEU A 153 -11.55 6.24 -14.93
CA LEU A 153 -12.75 5.44 -15.11
C LEU A 153 -13.28 4.87 -13.78
N ASP A 154 -12.40 4.47 -12.86
CA ASP A 154 -12.83 4.03 -11.52
C ASP A 154 -13.42 5.21 -10.70
N ILE A 155 -12.83 6.42 -10.81
CA ILE A 155 -13.36 7.63 -10.18
C ILE A 155 -14.76 7.95 -10.73
N LEU A 156 -14.92 7.93 -12.06
CA LEU A 156 -16.24 8.11 -12.68
C LEU A 156 -17.21 7.01 -12.25
N CYS A 157 -16.75 5.77 -12.15
CA CYS A 157 -17.58 4.65 -11.72
C CYS A 157 -18.09 4.82 -10.28
N ILE A 158 -17.23 5.26 -9.34
CA ILE A 158 -17.67 5.48 -7.95
C ILE A 158 -18.60 6.69 -7.86
N GLU A 159 -18.36 7.73 -8.67
CA GLU A 159 -19.22 8.90 -8.75
C GLU A 159 -20.62 8.53 -9.24
N VAL A 160 -20.71 7.77 -10.33
CA VAL A 160 -21.97 7.25 -10.88
C VAL A 160 -22.65 6.33 -9.87
N LEU A 161 -21.93 5.39 -9.27
CA LEU A 161 -22.49 4.46 -8.30
C LEU A 161 -23.06 5.20 -7.09
N THR A 162 -22.37 6.20 -6.55
CA THR A 162 -22.85 6.97 -5.40
C THR A 162 -23.99 7.93 -5.73
N HIS A 163 -24.05 8.44 -6.97
CA HIS A 163 -25.16 9.27 -7.45
C HIS A 163 -26.47 8.48 -7.61
N PHE A 164 -26.39 7.25 -8.11
CA PHE A 164 -27.59 6.44 -8.39
C PHE A 164 -27.93 5.45 -7.28
N MET A 165 -26.98 5.08 -6.42
CA MET A 165 -27.13 3.98 -5.46
C MET A 165 -26.79 4.41 -4.04
N TYR A 166 -27.82 4.68 -3.24
CA TYR A 166 -27.69 5.16 -1.86
C TYR A 166 -27.53 4.05 -0.80
N PHE A 167 -27.24 2.80 -1.21
CA PHE A 167 -27.17 1.64 -0.30
C PHE A 167 -26.20 1.85 0.87
N ASN A 168 -25.04 2.49 0.63
CA ASN A 168 -24.09 2.78 1.69
C ASN A 168 -24.67 3.75 2.75
N SER A 169 -25.45 4.76 2.32
CA SER A 169 -26.14 5.69 3.24
C SER A 169 -27.23 4.97 4.04
N ILE A 170 -28.01 4.11 3.36
CA ILE A 170 -29.05 3.27 3.98
C ILE A 170 -28.44 2.39 5.08
N ALA A 171 -27.29 1.75 4.79
CA ALA A 171 -26.58 0.88 5.72
C ALA A 171 -26.01 1.65 6.93
N VAL A 172 -25.29 2.75 6.69
CA VAL A 172 -24.66 3.56 7.75
C VAL A 172 -25.70 4.17 8.69
N HIS A 173 -26.80 4.70 8.15
CA HIS A 173 -27.87 5.31 8.96
C HIS A 173 -28.87 4.29 9.51
N LYS A 174 -28.66 2.99 9.25
CA LYS A 174 -29.51 1.88 9.73
C LYS A 174 -30.99 2.13 9.48
N ILE A 175 -31.34 2.67 8.30
CA ILE A 175 -32.69 3.16 7.97
C ILE A 175 -33.74 2.06 8.17
N GLY A 176 -33.43 0.82 7.78
CA GLY A 176 -34.34 -0.31 7.98
C GLY A 176 -34.71 -0.59 9.44
N LEU A 177 -33.78 -0.39 10.38
CA LEU A 177 -34.06 -0.53 11.80
C LEU A 177 -34.76 0.72 12.36
N LYS A 178 -34.33 1.91 11.93
CA LYS A 178 -34.83 3.19 12.41
C LYS A 178 -36.30 3.42 12.06
N TYR A 179 -36.72 3.01 10.86
CA TYR A 179 -38.08 3.21 10.37
C TYR A 179 -38.96 1.95 10.47
N LYS A 180 -38.47 0.87 11.07
CA LYS A 180 -39.28 -0.31 11.38
C LYS A 180 -40.59 0.03 12.13
N PRO A 181 -40.59 0.93 13.15
CA PRO A 181 -41.83 1.33 13.82
C PRO A 181 -42.82 2.09 12.92
N HIS A 182 -42.37 2.62 11.78
CA HIS A 182 -43.19 3.36 10.82
C HIS A 182 -43.72 2.46 9.69
N GLY A 183 -43.63 1.14 9.85
CA GLY A 183 -44.10 0.14 8.88
C GLY A 183 -43.09 -0.22 7.79
N LEU A 184 -41.84 0.22 7.89
CA LEU A 184 -40.80 -0.17 6.93
C LEU A 184 -40.23 -1.55 7.29
N GLU A 185 -40.60 -2.56 6.52
CA GLU A 185 -40.09 -3.92 6.69
C GLU A 185 -39.05 -4.27 5.61
N TYR A 186 -37.91 -4.82 6.04
CA TYR A 186 -36.88 -5.30 5.13
C TYR A 186 -37.03 -6.81 4.94
N ASN A 187 -37.24 -7.23 3.70
CA ASN A 187 -37.11 -8.64 3.34
C ASN A 187 -35.63 -9.07 3.40
N ALA A 188 -35.36 -10.35 3.66
CA ALA A 188 -34.00 -10.92 3.66
C ALA A 188 -33.22 -10.57 2.39
N LEU A 189 -33.89 -10.57 1.22
CA LEU A 189 -33.29 -10.16 -0.05
C LEU A 189 -32.84 -8.68 -0.05
N GLN A 190 -33.64 -7.78 0.52
CA GLN A 190 -33.30 -6.34 0.58
C GLN A 190 -32.11 -6.09 1.51
N VAL A 191 -32.03 -6.83 2.62
CA VAL A 191 -30.86 -6.80 3.51
C VAL A 191 -29.62 -7.30 2.77
N ALA A 192 -29.73 -8.44 2.07
CA ALA A 192 -28.63 -9.00 1.29
C ALA A 192 -28.15 -8.05 0.18
N MET A 193 -29.07 -7.44 -0.58
CA MET A 193 -28.75 -6.44 -1.61
C MET A 193 -28.06 -5.22 -1.01
N THR A 194 -28.52 -4.73 0.15
CA THR A 194 -27.88 -3.60 0.85
C THR A 194 -26.45 -3.94 1.25
N GLY A 195 -26.23 -5.14 1.80
CA GLY A 195 -24.89 -5.63 2.15
C GLY A 195 -23.98 -5.76 0.93
N TRP A 196 -24.48 -6.34 -0.15
CA TRP A 196 -23.73 -6.50 -1.41
C TRP A 196 -23.29 -5.15 -1.98
N TRP A 197 -24.19 -4.18 -2.11
CA TRP A 197 -23.86 -2.87 -2.66
C TRP A 197 -22.97 -2.04 -1.74
N THR A 198 -23.11 -2.20 -0.43
CA THR A 198 -22.18 -1.59 0.54
C THR A 198 -20.77 -2.16 0.37
N LEU A 199 -20.63 -3.47 0.15
CA LEU A 199 -19.34 -4.10 -0.15
C LEU A 199 -18.77 -3.64 -1.50
N SER A 200 -19.60 -3.53 -2.54
CA SER A 200 -19.21 -2.98 -3.84
C SER A 200 -18.66 -1.56 -3.71
N PHE A 201 -19.36 -0.70 -2.98
CA PHE A 201 -18.92 0.67 -2.70
C PHE A 201 -17.58 0.69 -1.94
N MET A 202 -17.46 -0.12 -0.88
CA MET A 202 -16.23 -0.23 -0.10
C MET A 202 -15.04 -0.68 -0.95
N TRP A 203 -15.21 -1.72 -1.79
CA TRP A 203 -14.17 -2.19 -2.70
C TRP A 203 -13.75 -1.09 -3.68
N LEU A 204 -14.72 -0.42 -4.32
CA LEU A 204 -14.44 0.61 -5.32
C LEU A 204 -13.76 1.83 -4.69
N LYS A 205 -14.18 2.24 -3.49
CA LYS A 205 -13.53 3.30 -2.70
C LYS A 205 -12.04 3.02 -2.50
N PHE A 206 -11.68 1.81 -2.04
CA PHE A 206 -10.28 1.46 -1.84
C PHE A 206 -9.51 1.34 -3.17
N THR A 207 -10.14 0.77 -4.20
CA THR A 207 -9.57 0.71 -5.56
C THR A 207 -9.19 2.11 -6.05
N VAL A 208 -10.08 3.09 -5.94
CA VAL A 208 -9.83 4.47 -6.36
C VAL A 208 -8.67 5.08 -5.58
N ILE A 209 -8.69 4.99 -4.24
CA ILE A 209 -7.64 5.54 -3.38
C ILE A 209 -6.27 4.96 -3.77
N TRP A 210 -6.15 3.63 -3.83
CA TRP A 210 -4.86 2.99 -4.10
C TRP A 210 -4.38 3.17 -5.53
N ARG A 211 -5.28 3.16 -6.52
CA ARG A 211 -4.91 3.42 -7.91
C ARG A 211 -4.46 4.87 -8.12
N PHE A 212 -5.06 5.82 -7.41
CA PHE A 212 -4.63 7.22 -7.47
C PHE A 212 -3.18 7.38 -6.97
N PHE A 213 -2.88 6.88 -5.76
CA PHE A 213 -1.53 6.97 -5.20
C PHE A 213 -0.50 6.13 -5.98
N ARG A 214 -0.89 4.97 -6.51
CA ARG A 214 -0.05 4.19 -7.43
C ARG A 214 0.21 4.96 -8.73
N SER A 215 -0.79 5.65 -9.28
CA SER A 215 -0.60 6.46 -10.48
C SER A 215 0.40 7.59 -10.25
N ALA A 216 0.33 8.25 -9.09
CA ALA A 216 1.30 9.27 -8.70
C ALA A 216 2.72 8.69 -8.60
N ALA A 217 2.89 7.51 -7.99
CA ALA A 217 4.18 6.82 -7.94
C ALA A 217 4.71 6.44 -9.33
N LEU A 218 3.83 5.97 -10.22
CA LEU A 218 4.18 5.61 -11.60
C LEU A 218 4.66 6.81 -12.42
N ILE A 219 4.07 8.00 -12.21
CA ILE A 219 4.52 9.24 -12.86
C ILE A 219 5.94 9.61 -12.40
N GLU A 220 6.28 9.34 -11.14
CA GLU A 220 7.63 9.54 -10.60
C GLU A 220 8.60 8.40 -10.98
N GLY A 221 8.13 7.38 -11.69
CA GLY A 221 8.94 6.26 -12.18
C GLY A 221 9.17 5.14 -11.17
N ILE A 222 8.37 5.09 -10.11
CA ILE A 222 8.30 3.97 -9.15
C ILE A 222 7.08 3.11 -9.50
N ASP A 223 7.28 1.80 -9.67
CA ASP A 223 6.24 0.82 -9.96
C ASP A 223 5.92 -0.04 -8.71
N PRO A 224 5.04 0.44 -7.82
CA PRO A 224 4.62 -0.33 -6.66
C PRO A 224 3.60 -1.41 -7.08
N PRO A 225 3.42 -2.48 -6.28
CA PRO A 225 2.45 -3.53 -6.58
C PRO A 225 0.99 -3.04 -6.60
N GLU A 226 0.17 -3.61 -7.50
CA GLU A 226 -1.27 -3.32 -7.57
C GLU A 226 -2.02 -3.95 -6.40
N ASN A 227 -2.83 -3.15 -5.69
CA ASN A 227 -3.55 -3.59 -4.50
C ASN A 227 -4.88 -4.30 -4.80
N MET A 228 -5.56 -3.94 -5.89
CA MET A 228 -6.83 -4.55 -6.28
C MET A 228 -6.68 -5.22 -7.64
N LYS A 229 -6.30 -6.51 -7.60
CA LYS A 229 -6.00 -7.30 -8.81
C LYS A 229 -7.26 -7.82 -9.49
N LYS A 230 -8.30 -8.12 -8.72
CA LYS A 230 -9.59 -8.63 -9.20
C LYS A 230 -10.73 -7.91 -8.49
N CYS A 231 -11.90 -7.91 -9.12
CA CYS A 231 -13.14 -7.51 -8.45
C CYS A 231 -13.41 -8.45 -7.26
N PHE A 232 -13.95 -7.90 -6.16
CA PHE A 232 -14.28 -8.70 -4.98
C PHE A 232 -15.22 -9.88 -5.31
N ALA A 233 -16.13 -9.68 -6.26
CA ALA A 233 -17.10 -10.68 -6.74
C ALA A 233 -16.51 -11.78 -7.64
N MET A 234 -15.25 -11.65 -8.08
CA MET A 234 -14.59 -12.60 -9.01
C MET A 234 -13.58 -13.52 -8.30
N ASN A 235 -13.76 -13.74 -6.99
CA ASN A 235 -12.94 -14.66 -6.21
C ASN A 235 -13.73 -15.96 -5.97
N TYR A 236 -13.10 -17.10 -6.28
CA TYR A 236 -13.71 -18.43 -6.13
C TYR A 236 -13.45 -19.05 -4.75
N ASP A 237 -12.44 -18.56 -4.05
CA ASP A 237 -11.94 -19.08 -2.79
C ASP A 237 -11.52 -17.94 -1.84
N VAL A 238 -11.55 -18.23 -0.53
CA VAL A 238 -11.14 -17.29 0.52
C VAL A 238 -9.66 -16.92 0.38
N GLN A 239 -8.82 -17.88 0.00
CA GLN A 239 -7.40 -17.62 -0.18
C GLN A 239 -7.14 -16.68 -1.38
N GLY A 240 -7.84 -16.88 -2.50
CA GLY A 240 -7.81 -15.99 -3.64
C GLY A 240 -8.30 -14.58 -3.29
N PHE A 241 -9.36 -14.46 -2.48
CA PHE A 241 -9.80 -13.14 -2.00
C PHE A 241 -8.67 -12.38 -1.29
N TRP A 242 -8.00 -12.98 -0.31
CA TRP A 242 -6.89 -12.34 0.42
C TRP A 242 -5.66 -12.05 -0.44
N LYS A 243 -5.38 -12.87 -1.46
CA LYS A 243 -4.29 -12.61 -2.42
C LYS A 243 -4.58 -11.43 -3.35
N ASN A 244 -5.85 -11.11 -3.60
CA ASN A 244 -6.28 -10.10 -4.56
C ASN A 244 -6.78 -8.80 -3.91
N TRP A 245 -7.28 -8.86 -2.68
CA TRP A 245 -7.68 -7.72 -1.87
C TRP A 245 -6.49 -7.19 -1.08
N HIS A 246 -6.14 -5.91 -1.25
CA HIS A 246 -4.98 -5.31 -0.61
C HIS A 246 -3.68 -6.11 -0.84
N ALA A 247 -3.45 -6.52 -2.09
CA ALA A 247 -2.45 -7.52 -2.43
C ALA A 247 -1.02 -7.19 -1.96
N SER A 248 -0.63 -5.91 -1.92
CA SER A 248 0.69 -5.48 -1.43
C SER A 248 0.90 -5.79 0.05
N PHE A 249 -0.15 -5.62 0.88
CA PHE A 249 -0.10 -5.96 2.29
C PHE A 249 -0.03 -7.46 2.49
N ASN A 250 -0.80 -8.24 1.72
CA ASN A 250 -0.71 -9.69 1.76
C ASN A 250 0.70 -10.18 1.35
N GLN A 251 1.32 -9.57 0.33
CA GLN A 251 2.70 -9.90 -0.06
C GLN A 251 3.71 -9.56 1.03
N TRP A 252 3.61 -8.37 1.62
CA TRP A 252 4.43 -7.94 2.75
C TRP A 252 4.28 -8.90 3.94
N LEU A 253 3.04 -9.20 4.31
CA LEU A 253 2.69 -10.06 5.44
C LEU A 253 3.24 -11.48 5.26
N LEU A 254 3.12 -12.04 4.06
CA LEU A 254 3.71 -13.35 3.77
C LEU A 254 5.23 -13.32 3.86
N ARG A 255 5.88 -12.31 3.27
CA ARG A 255 7.33 -12.21 3.16
C ARG A 255 8.00 -11.88 4.49
N ASP A 256 7.53 -10.85 5.17
CA ASP A 256 8.21 -10.23 6.31
C ASP A 256 7.72 -10.77 7.66
N MET A 257 6.58 -11.46 7.68
CA MET A 257 6.02 -12.03 8.90
C MET A 257 5.88 -13.55 8.80
N TYR A 258 4.99 -14.08 7.96
CA TYR A 258 4.67 -15.51 7.99
C TYR A 258 5.84 -16.42 7.63
N ILE A 259 6.52 -16.20 6.51
CA ILE A 259 7.62 -17.08 6.06
C ILE A 259 8.77 -17.14 7.09
N PRO A 260 9.19 -16.03 7.70
CA PRO A 260 10.19 -16.06 8.78
C PRO A 260 9.74 -16.80 10.05
N PHE A 261 8.45 -16.79 10.38
CA PHE A 261 7.93 -17.42 11.59
C PHE A 261 7.55 -18.91 11.44
N GLY A 262 7.36 -19.41 10.22
CA GLY A 262 7.06 -20.82 9.93
C GLY A 262 5.68 -21.05 9.33
#